data_AF-U6CXW5-F1
#
_entry.id   AF-U6CXW5-F1
#
_cell.length_a   1.000
_cell.length_b   1.000
_cell.length_c   1.000
_cell.angle_alpha   90.00
_cell.angle_beta   90.00
_cell.angle_gamma   90.00
#
_symmetry.space_group_name_H-M   'P 1'
#
loop_
_entity.id
_entity.type
_entity.pdbx_description
1 polymer ?
#
loop_
_entity_poly.entity_id
_entity_poly.type
_entity_poly.pdbx_seq_one_letter_code
_entity_poly.pdbx_strand_id
1 'polypeptide(L)'
;TTIGYGHAAPSTDGGKVFCMFYALLGIPLTLVMFQSLGERINTFVKYLLHRAKRGLGMRRADVSMANMVLIGFFSCISTLCIGAAAFSYYEHWTFFQAYYYCFITLTTIGFGDYVALQTKG
;
A
#
# COMPACT_ATOMS: atom_id res chain seq x y z
N THR A 1 6.75 7.72 3.22
CA THR A 1 5.47 7.31 2.59
C THR A 1 4.50 8.47 2.39
N THR A 2 4.79 9.70 2.83
CA THR A 2 3.94 10.90 2.65
C THR A 2 2.53 10.86 3.22
N ILE A 3 2.15 9.82 3.99
CA ILE A 3 0.81 9.69 4.60
C ILE A 3 0.52 10.82 5.59
N GLY A 4 1.42 11.09 6.54
CA GLY A 4 1.36 12.30 7.36
C GLY A 4 0.09 12.48 8.22
N TYR A 5 -0.40 11.45 8.90
CA TYR A 5 -1.63 11.48 9.72
C TYR A 5 -1.78 12.62 10.74
N GLY A 6 -0.69 13.27 11.15
CA GLY A 6 -0.75 14.40 12.07
C GLY A 6 -1.07 14.08 13.53
N HIS A 7 -1.45 12.85 13.89
CA HIS A 7 -1.71 12.43 15.28
C HIS A 7 -0.49 12.59 16.20
N ALA A 8 0.73 12.53 15.64
CA ALA A 8 1.97 12.88 16.30
C ALA A 8 2.83 13.73 15.36
N ALA A 9 3.21 14.94 15.81
CA ALA A 9 3.96 15.91 15.02
C ALA A 9 5.06 16.59 15.87
N PRO A 10 6.18 17.02 15.26
CA PRO A 10 7.25 17.67 15.99
C PRO A 10 6.80 19.03 16.56
N SER A 11 6.78 19.14 17.89
CA SER A 11 6.40 20.36 18.60
C SER A 11 7.55 21.38 18.72
N THR A 12 8.80 20.91 18.78
CA THR A 12 9.99 21.76 18.95
C THR A 12 10.53 22.27 17.60
N ASP A 13 11.13 23.46 17.61
CA ASP A 13 11.68 24.06 16.38
C ASP A 13 12.82 23.24 15.79
N GLY A 14 13.72 22.71 16.62
CA GLY A 14 14.76 21.78 16.18
C GLY A 14 14.18 20.49 15.56
N GLY A 15 13.10 19.95 16.14
CA GLY A 15 12.40 18.78 15.60
C GLY A 15 11.75 19.05 14.24
N LYS A 16 11.17 20.24 14.05
CA LYS A 16 10.59 20.68 12.77
C LYS A 16 11.66 20.80 11.68
N VAL A 17 12.79 21.43 11.99
CA VAL A 17 13.92 21.56 11.04
C VAL A 17 14.46 20.19 10.64
N PHE A 18 14.67 19.29 11.61
CA PHE A 18 15.09 17.92 11.33
C PHE A 18 14.09 17.19 10.42
N CYS A 19 12.79 17.31 10.70
CA CYS A 19 11.72 16.71 9.90
C CYS A 19 11.75 17.19 8.44
N MET A 20 12.04 18.48 8.19
CA MET A 20 12.16 19.03 6.83
C MET A 20 13.29 18.35 6.04
N PHE A 21 14.49 18.23 6.61
CA PHE A 21 15.62 17.55 5.96
C PHE A 21 15.39 16.04 5.78
N TYR A 22 14.78 15.40 6.78
CA TYR A 22 14.42 13.99 6.71
C TYR A 22 13.43 13.73 5.57
N ALA A 23 12.39 14.56 5.43
CA ALA A 23 11.42 14.45 4.34
C ALA A 23 12.06 14.71 2.97
N LEU A 24 12.94 15.71 2.87
CA LEU A 24 13.63 16.07 1.62
C LEU A 24 14.39 14.89 1.00
N LEU A 25 15.11 14.10 1.81
CA LEU A 25 15.85 12.93 1.34
C LEU A 25 15.00 11.65 1.33
N GLY A 26 14.15 11.48 2.34
CA GLY A 26 13.37 10.27 2.56
C GLY A 26 12.27 10.09 1.52
N ILE A 27 11.60 11.15 1.07
CA ILE A 27 10.51 11.05 0.09
C ILE A 27 11.04 10.52 -1.26
N PRO A 28 12.07 11.12 -1.90
CA PRO A 28 12.62 10.58 -3.15
C PRO A 28 13.10 9.13 -3.01
N LEU A 29 13.83 8.81 -1.93
CA LEU A 29 14.32 7.46 -1.68
C LEU A 29 13.17 6.45 -1.56
N THR A 30 12.12 6.81 -0.80
CA THR A 30 10.94 5.96 -0.62
C THR A 30 10.21 5.73 -1.96
N LEU A 31 10.09 6.77 -2.79
CA LEU A 31 9.43 6.66 -4.11
C LEU A 31 10.21 5.72 -5.04
N VAL A 32 11.52 5.90 -5.18
CA VAL A 32 12.37 5.03 -6.01
C VAL A 32 12.33 3.59 -5.51
N MET A 33 12.35 3.40 -4.20
CA MET A 33 12.29 2.08 -3.58
C MET A 33 10.95 1.39 -3.84
N PHE A 34 9.82 2.09 -3.74
CA PHE A 34 8.51 1.53 -4.09
C PHE A 34 8.36 1.22 -5.58
N GLN A 35 8.85 2.08 -6.47
CA GLN A 35 8.85 1.80 -7.91
C GLN A 35 9.68 0.55 -8.24
N SER A 36 10.89 0.46 -7.67
CA SER A 36 11.79 -0.67 -7.86
C SER A 36 11.18 -1.99 -7.36
N LEU A 37 10.51 -1.97 -6.20
CA LEU A 37 9.78 -3.15 -5.72
C LEU A 37 8.57 -3.48 -6.59
N GLY A 38 7.81 -2.47 -7.01
CA GLY A 38 6.64 -2.65 -7.88
C GLY A 38 6.99 -3.32 -9.20
N GLU A 39 8.10 -2.93 -9.83
CA GLU A 39 8.60 -3.58 -11.05
C GLU A 39 9.00 -5.03 -10.82
N ARG A 40 9.68 -5.33 -9.71
CA ARG A 40 10.05 -6.70 -9.33
C ARG A 40 8.82 -7.57 -9.08
N ILE A 41 7.82 -7.06 -8.37
CA ILE A 41 6.54 -7.75 -8.12
C ILE A 41 5.82 -8.01 -9.44
N ASN A 42 5.70 -7.01 -10.32
CA ASN A 42 5.06 -7.18 -11.63
C ASN A 42 5.80 -8.22 -12.48
N THR A 43 7.13 -8.23 -12.46
CA THR A 43 7.94 -9.22 -13.18
C THR A 43 7.71 -10.62 -12.62
N PHE A 44 7.63 -10.76 -11.29
CA PHE A 44 7.34 -12.00 -10.61
C PHE A 44 5.92 -12.51 -10.94
N VAL A 45 4.91 -11.65 -10.89
CA VAL A 45 3.52 -11.97 -11.28
C VAL A 45 3.46 -12.41 -12.74
N LYS A 46 4.15 -11.71 -13.64
CA LYS A 46 4.24 -12.09 -15.06
C LYS A 46 4.86 -13.47 -15.23
N TYR A 47 5.95 -13.76 -14.50
CA TYR A 47 6.59 -15.07 -14.50
C TYR A 47 5.65 -16.17 -14.00
N LEU A 48 4.97 -15.95 -12.88
CA LEU A 48 4.00 -16.90 -12.32
C LEU A 48 2.84 -17.15 -13.28
N LEU A 49 2.27 -16.10 -13.88
CA LEU A 49 1.17 -16.23 -14.82
C LEU A 49 1.60 -16.96 -16.10
N HIS A 50 2.81 -16.68 -16.59
CA HIS A 50 3.37 -17.40 -17.73
C HIS A 50 3.54 -18.90 -17.41
N ARG A 51 4.07 -19.22 -16.23
CA ARG A 51 4.21 -20.61 -15.75
C ARG A 51 2.85 -21.30 -15.58
N ALA A 52 1.86 -20.62 -15.03
CA ALA A 52 0.50 -21.13 -14.88
C ALA A 52 -0.15 -21.42 -16.25
N LYS A 53 -0.07 -20.48 -17.20
CA LYS A 53 -0.59 -20.68 -18.56
C LYS A 53 0.08 -21.83 -19.30
N ARG A 54 1.40 -21.98 -19.13
CA ARG A 54 2.16 -23.13 -19.65
C ARG A 54 1.70 -24.44 -19.01
N GLY A 55 1.52 -24.48 -17.69
CA GLY A 55 1.05 -25.66 -16.95
C GLY A 55 -0.38 -26.08 -17.33
N LEU A 56 -1.23 -25.13 -17.67
CA LEU A 56 -2.59 -25.36 -18.18
C LEU A 56 -2.63 -25.77 -19.67
N GLY A 57 -1.49 -25.91 -20.34
CA GLY A 57 -1.43 -26.37 -21.74
C GLY A 57 -1.87 -25.34 -22.79
N MET A 58 -1.91 -24.05 -22.45
CA MET A 58 -2.34 -23.01 -23.39
C MET A 58 -1.32 -22.83 -24.52
N ARG A 59 -1.74 -23.03 -25.79
CA ARG A 59 -0.88 -22.85 -27.00
C ARG A 59 -0.32 -21.42 -27.16
N ARG A 60 -0.97 -20.40 -26.55
CA ARG A 60 -0.48 -19.02 -26.49
C ARG A 60 -0.35 -18.59 -25.03
N ALA A 61 0.86 -18.66 -24.50
CA ALA A 61 1.19 -18.31 -23.11
C ALA A 61 1.60 -16.84 -22.94
N ASP A 62 1.26 -15.97 -23.89
CA ASP A 62 1.57 -14.55 -23.81
C ASP A 62 0.78 -13.85 -22.69
N VAL A 63 1.50 -13.05 -21.91
CA VAL A 63 0.93 -12.23 -20.85
C VAL A 63 0.75 -10.82 -21.40
N SER A 64 -0.46 -10.53 -21.88
CA SER A 64 -0.86 -9.19 -22.31
C SER A 64 -0.88 -8.19 -21.14
N MET A 65 -0.67 -6.90 -21.47
CA MET A 65 -0.78 -5.78 -20.52
C MET A 65 -2.14 -5.73 -19.83
N ALA A 66 -3.22 -6.09 -20.53
CA ALA A 66 -4.56 -6.12 -19.94
C ALA A 66 -4.67 -7.13 -18.77
N ASN A 67 -4.01 -8.30 -18.88
CA ASN A 67 -4.00 -9.29 -17.80
C ASN A 67 -3.25 -8.76 -16.57
N MET A 68 -2.14 -8.04 -16.79
CA MET A 68 -1.35 -7.45 -15.72
C MET A 68 -2.15 -6.36 -14.99
N VAL A 69 -2.83 -5.48 -15.72
CA VAL A 69 -3.70 -4.43 -15.14
C VAL A 69 -4.84 -5.04 -14.35
N LEU A 70 -5.51 -6.06 -14.89
CA LEU A 70 -6.61 -6.75 -14.21
C LEU A 70 -6.14 -7.40 -12.90
N ILE A 71 -5.01 -8.11 -12.92
CA ILE A 71 -4.41 -8.71 -11.72
C ILE A 71 -4.04 -7.62 -10.71
N GLY A 72 -3.43 -6.52 -11.15
CA GLY A 72 -3.10 -5.39 -10.29
C GLY A 72 -4.34 -4.81 -9.59
N PHE A 73 -5.42 -4.60 -10.33
CA PHE A 73 -6.68 -4.10 -9.79
C PHE A 73 -7.27 -5.04 -8.72
N PHE A 74 -7.37 -6.33 -9.02
CA PHE A 74 -7.83 -7.33 -8.03
C PHE A 74 -6.89 -7.44 -6.83
N SER A 75 -5.58 -7.34 -7.06
CA SER A 75 -4.58 -7.32 -5.98
C SER A 75 -4.83 -6.15 -5.04
N CYS A 76 -5.02 -4.93 -5.56
CA CYS A 76 -5.31 -3.76 -4.74
C CYS A 76 -6.59 -3.92 -3.91
N ILE A 77 -7.68 -4.40 -4.52
CA ILE A 77 -8.93 -4.69 -3.80
C ILE A 77 -8.69 -5.73 -2.71
N SER A 78 -7.97 -6.80 -3.01
CA SER A 78 -7.66 -7.84 -2.03
C SER A 78 -6.86 -7.30 -0.85
N THR A 79 -5.86 -6.45 -1.09
CA THR A 79 -5.08 -5.81 -0.03
C THR A 79 -5.96 -4.92 0.86
N LEU A 80 -6.87 -4.14 0.27
CA LEU A 80 -7.82 -3.32 1.02
C LEU A 80 -8.78 -4.17 1.85
N CYS A 81 -9.35 -5.24 1.28
CA CYS A 81 -10.27 -6.13 2.01
C CYS A 81 -9.58 -6.87 3.16
N ILE A 82 -8.37 -7.40 2.93
CA ILE A 82 -7.59 -8.11 3.96
C ILE A 82 -7.21 -7.14 5.08
N GLY A 83 -6.73 -5.94 4.73
CA GLY A 83 -6.43 -4.89 5.71
C GLY A 83 -7.68 -4.49 6.50
N ALA A 84 -8.80 -4.27 5.84
CA ALA A 84 -10.07 -3.91 6.48
C ALA A 84 -10.53 -4.98 7.46
N ALA A 85 -10.45 -6.26 7.09
CA ALA A 85 -10.80 -7.36 7.98
C ALA A 85 -9.92 -7.39 9.24
N ALA A 86 -8.60 -7.22 9.08
CA ALA A 86 -7.67 -7.19 10.19
C ALA A 86 -7.92 -5.98 11.10
N PHE A 87 -7.95 -4.75 10.57
CA PHE A 87 -8.12 -3.54 11.37
C PHE A 87 -9.52 -3.43 11.99
N SER A 88 -10.56 -3.95 11.34
CA SER A 88 -11.90 -4.03 11.93
C SER A 88 -11.90 -4.92 13.19
N TYR A 89 -11.15 -6.03 13.18
CA TYR A 89 -11.00 -6.90 14.33
C TYR A 89 -10.14 -6.28 15.44
N TYR A 90 -8.97 -5.75 15.10
CA TYR A 90 -8.00 -5.25 16.10
C TYR A 90 -8.38 -3.89 16.70
N GLU A 91 -8.93 -2.97 15.92
CA GLU A 91 -9.29 -1.63 16.38
C GLU A 91 -10.77 -1.50 16.75
N HIS A 92 -11.52 -2.61 16.72
CA HIS A 92 -12.96 -2.66 16.97
C HIS A 92 -13.79 -1.69 16.08
N TRP A 93 -13.28 -1.37 14.89
CA TRP A 93 -13.99 -0.56 13.91
C TRP A 93 -14.95 -1.40 13.07
N THR A 94 -15.94 -0.75 12.47
CA THR A 94 -16.75 -1.42 11.43
C THR A 94 -15.87 -1.73 10.21
N PHE A 95 -16.22 -2.76 9.45
CA PHE A 95 -15.49 -3.12 8.23
C PHE A 95 -15.37 -1.94 7.25
N PHE A 96 -16.42 -1.12 7.13
CA PHE A 96 -16.41 0.05 6.27
C PHE A 96 -15.40 1.11 6.73
N GLN A 97 -15.35 1.42 8.02
CA GLN A 97 -14.36 2.35 8.60
C GLN A 97 -12.94 1.84 8.40
N ALA A 98 -12.71 0.54 8.64
CA ALA A 98 -11.41 -0.09 8.44
C ALA A 98 -10.98 -0.11 6.96
N TYR A 99 -11.93 -0.32 6.03
CA TYR A 99 -11.68 -0.25 4.60
C TYR A 99 -11.35 1.17 4.14
N TYR A 100 -12.14 2.15 4.60
CA TYR A 100 -11.88 3.57 4.37
C TYR A 100 -10.49 3.97 4.89
N TYR A 101 -10.15 3.56 6.12
CA TYR A 101 -8.82 3.75 6.70
C TYR A 101 -7.73 3.19 5.79
N CYS A 102 -7.84 1.92 5.37
CA CYS A 102 -6.85 1.29 4.47
C CYS A 102 -6.72 2.05 3.14
N PHE A 103 -7.83 2.53 2.58
CA PHE A 103 -7.82 3.29 1.33
C PHE A 103 -7.08 4.63 1.48
N ILE A 104 -7.45 5.44 2.48
CA ILE A 104 -6.82 6.75 2.77
C ILE A 104 -5.34 6.58 3.15
N THR A 105 -4.98 5.47 3.80
CA THR A 105 -3.60 5.09 4.14
C THR A 105 -2.78 4.78 2.88
N LEU A 106 -3.23 3.83 2.06
CA LEU A 106 -2.48 3.32 0.92
C LEU A 106 -2.40 4.35 -0.23
N THR A 107 -3.38 5.23 -0.34
CA THR A 107 -3.34 6.38 -1.27
C THR A 107 -2.53 7.55 -0.74
N THR A 108 -1.95 7.42 0.47
CA THR A 108 -1.12 8.44 1.12
C THR A 108 -1.83 9.76 1.42
N ILE A 109 -3.17 9.76 1.45
CA ILE A 109 -3.98 10.92 1.82
C ILE A 109 -3.85 11.18 3.33
N GLY A 110 -4.02 10.13 4.14
CA GLY A 110 -3.73 10.16 5.58
C GLY A 110 -4.42 11.26 6.38
N PHE A 111 -5.75 11.43 6.28
CA PHE A 111 -6.48 12.46 7.05
C PHE A 111 -6.24 12.41 8.56
N GLY A 112 -6.05 11.22 9.13
CA GLY A 112 -5.81 11.04 10.57
C GLY A 112 -7.07 10.97 11.43
N ASP A 113 -8.24 10.92 10.81
CA ASP A 113 -9.55 10.64 11.44
C ASP A 113 -9.65 9.21 11.99
N TYR A 114 -9.01 8.26 11.30
CA TYR A 114 -8.75 6.91 11.79
C TYR A 114 -7.24 6.63 11.74
N VAL A 115 -6.67 6.16 12.86
CA VAL A 115 -5.24 5.80 12.96
C VAL A 115 -5.11 4.53 13.81
N ALA A 116 -4.56 3.47 13.22
CA ALA A 116 -4.33 2.22 13.96
C ALA A 116 -3.29 2.40 15.07
N LEU A 117 -3.30 1.50 16.05
CA LEU A 117 -2.40 1.50 17.21
C LEU A 117 -2.57 2.72 18.13
N GLN A 118 -3.70 3.42 18.05
CA GLN A 118 -4.02 4.55 18.94
C GLN A 118 -5.05 4.18 20.01
N THR A 119 -5.78 3.07 19.83
CA THR A 119 -6.72 2.58 20.84
C THR A 119 -5.93 2.03 22.02
N LYS A 120 -5.75 2.85 23.06
CA LYS A 120 -5.29 2.36 24.37
C LYS A 120 -6.42 1.49 24.92
N GLY A 121 -6.14 0.19 25.08
CA GLY A 121 -6.97 -0.69 25.90
C GLY A 121 -7.10 -0.16 27.32
#